data_AF-A1ZE33-F1
#
_entry.id   AF-A1ZE33-F1
#
_cell.length_a   1.000
_cell.length_b   1.000
_cell.length_c   1.000
_cell.angle_alpha   90.00
_cell.angle_beta   90.00
_cell.angle_gamma   90.00
#
_symmetry.space_group_name_H-M   'P 1'
#
loop_
_entity.id
_entity.type
_entity.pdbx_description
1 polymer ?
#
loop_
_entity_poly.entity_id
_entity_poly.type
_entity_poly.pdbx_seq_one_letter_code
_entity_poly.pdbx_strand_id
1 'polypeptide(L)'
;MEHHIYKKKELVKGGFLKNLLGQKVKENALIEINNLLAEKELTSITVDEVQNIAAKYKVNLEGEFNNDVLVFYTDYLRSCLDDKYLSEEELADLKHLKFILGINDKEVDIIHSQLAGEIYKVEVEKAIEDGMLDDDEKQLMEKLQNDLKLPTDVAEKIYQTSGQELLNNFMNNALSDEMLSPEEEAELQKIAQNLNAEVKLDSATRANLDKYKLFWQIENDEIPELEVNIGLPRKEKCYFQTKADWLENAIHPDIDHSTRSGLRIKIAKGDYWRNIHKQEKTLHEKEWNHIDNGQLYLTNKKIIFKGAKGDKIILLNRITEFEVYINGIFLEKEKGINPFLNFGANTDIFAMLLGKAISQLD
;
A
#
# COMPACT_ATOMS: atom_id res chain seq x y z
N MET A 1 -13.92 21.76 -32.45
CA MET A 1 -14.05 22.94 -31.56
C MET A 1 -12.70 23.61 -31.67
N GLU A 2 -12.57 24.87 -32.08
CA GLU A 2 -11.22 25.44 -32.20
C GLU A 2 -10.63 25.61 -30.79
N HIS A 3 -9.62 24.81 -30.44
CA HIS A 3 -8.94 24.87 -29.14
C HIS A 3 -8.05 26.13 -29.07
N HIS A 4 -8.69 27.29 -28.91
CA HIS A 4 -8.01 28.58 -28.74
C HIS A 4 -7.44 28.73 -27.33
N ILE A 5 -6.41 27.94 -27.02
CA ILE A 5 -5.75 27.97 -25.71
C ILE A 5 -4.75 29.13 -25.57
N TYR A 6 -4.22 29.61 -26.70
CA TYR A 6 -3.23 30.67 -26.73
C TYR A 6 -3.90 32.03 -26.69
N LYS A 7 -3.35 32.92 -25.86
CA LYS A 7 -3.84 34.30 -25.71
C LYS A 7 -2.71 35.26 -26.01
N LYS A 8 -3.03 36.36 -26.69
CA LYS A 8 -2.06 37.41 -27.01
C LYS A 8 -1.41 37.97 -25.74
N LYS A 9 -0.08 38.08 -25.75
CA LYS A 9 0.78 38.57 -24.66
C LYS A 9 1.59 39.78 -25.15
N GLU A 10 1.80 40.74 -24.25
CA GLU A 10 2.65 41.90 -24.53
C GLU A 10 4.14 41.54 -24.51
N LEU A 11 4.93 42.17 -25.38
CA LEU A 11 6.37 41.98 -25.41
C LEU A 11 7.04 42.61 -24.20
N VAL A 12 8.02 41.90 -23.63
CA VAL A 12 8.82 42.41 -22.52
C VAL A 12 9.77 43.49 -23.03
N LYS A 13 9.72 44.67 -22.40
CA LYS A 13 10.63 45.78 -22.70
C LYS A 13 11.99 45.49 -22.07
N GLY A 14 13.06 45.54 -22.86
CA GLY A 14 14.42 45.40 -22.37
C GLY A 14 14.81 46.57 -21.44
N GLY A 15 15.79 46.32 -20.56
CA GLY A 15 16.37 47.38 -19.73
C GLY A 15 17.03 48.48 -20.58
N PHE A 16 17.03 49.71 -20.07
CA PHE A 16 17.43 50.93 -20.81
C PHE A 16 18.79 50.80 -21.52
N LEU A 17 19.78 50.16 -20.89
CA LEU A 17 21.11 49.91 -21.45
C LEU A 17 21.15 48.80 -22.52
N LYS A 18 20.31 47.76 -22.40
CA LYS A 18 20.21 46.67 -23.41
C LYS A 18 19.55 47.16 -24.70
N ASN A 19 18.54 48.04 -24.58
CA ASN A 19 17.89 48.67 -25.73
C ASN A 19 18.85 49.61 -26.49
N LEU A 20 19.74 50.31 -25.77
CA LEU A 20 20.75 51.19 -26.36
C LEU A 20 21.82 50.43 -27.18
N LEU A 21 22.08 49.16 -26.83
CA LEU A 21 23.04 48.28 -27.51
C LEU A 21 22.39 47.37 -28.58
N GLY A 22 21.09 47.54 -28.86
CA GLY A 22 20.37 46.73 -29.85
C GLY A 22 20.19 45.25 -29.44
N GLN A 23 20.43 44.90 -28.18
CA GLN A 23 20.17 43.56 -27.67
C GLN A 23 18.67 43.35 -27.46
N LYS A 24 18.08 42.51 -28.30
CA LYS A 24 16.68 42.07 -28.15
C LYS A 24 16.57 41.09 -26.98
N VAL A 25 15.47 41.18 -26.23
CA VAL A 25 15.09 40.21 -25.19
C VAL A 25 14.72 38.90 -25.88
N LYS A 26 15.47 37.81 -25.63
CA LYS A 26 15.33 36.54 -26.36
C LYS A 26 13.99 35.88 -26.09
N GLU A 27 13.49 36.00 -24.87
CA GLU A 27 12.21 35.47 -24.39
C GLU A 27 11.01 36.02 -25.17
N ASN A 28 11.16 37.18 -25.81
CA ASN A 28 10.13 37.71 -26.71
C ASN A 28 9.92 36.84 -27.96
N ALA A 29 10.85 35.95 -28.32
CA ALA A 29 10.64 34.98 -29.38
C ALA A 29 9.48 34.03 -29.03
N LEU A 30 9.44 33.52 -27.80
CA LEU A 30 8.36 32.66 -27.30
C LEU A 30 7.03 33.42 -27.24
N ILE A 31 7.06 34.69 -26.85
CA ILE A 31 5.85 35.55 -26.82
C ILE A 31 5.31 35.77 -28.24
N GLU A 32 6.18 36.02 -29.22
CA GLU A 32 5.75 36.17 -30.61
C GLU A 32 5.24 34.86 -31.22
N ILE A 33 5.84 33.70 -30.89
CA ILE A 33 5.31 32.39 -31.29
C ILE A 33 3.94 32.15 -30.66
N ASN A 34 3.78 32.41 -29.36
CA ASN A 34 2.49 32.34 -28.67
C ASN A 34 1.44 33.25 -29.34
N ASN A 35 1.81 34.47 -29.71
CA ASN A 35 0.89 35.41 -30.36
C ASN A 35 0.52 34.95 -31.78
N LEU A 36 1.46 34.37 -32.51
CA LEU A 36 1.20 33.76 -33.82
C LEU A 36 0.18 32.62 -33.70
N LEU A 37 0.36 31.74 -32.72
CA LEU A 37 -0.57 30.65 -32.41
C LEU A 37 -1.93 31.14 -31.87
N ALA A 38 -2.00 32.35 -31.29
CA ALA A 38 -3.24 32.94 -30.79
C ALA A 38 -4.04 33.72 -31.86
N GLU A 39 -3.39 34.14 -32.94
CA GLU A 39 -3.99 35.02 -33.97
C GLU A 39 -4.37 34.28 -35.25
N LYS A 40 -3.89 33.05 -35.45
CA LYS A 40 -4.08 32.27 -36.67
C LYS A 40 -4.54 30.85 -36.36
N GLU A 41 -5.30 30.27 -37.28
CA GLU A 41 -5.55 28.83 -37.30
C GLU A 41 -4.22 28.07 -37.41
N LEU A 42 -4.06 27.02 -36.61
CA LEU A 42 -2.83 26.24 -36.48
C LEU A 42 -2.30 25.78 -37.84
N THR A 43 -3.14 25.13 -38.63
CA THR A 43 -2.79 24.59 -39.96
C THR A 43 -2.37 25.64 -40.98
N SER A 44 -2.71 26.91 -40.76
CA SER A 44 -2.32 28.01 -41.64
C SER A 44 -0.91 28.57 -41.38
N ILE A 45 -0.34 28.26 -40.19
CA ILE A 45 0.97 28.76 -39.78
C ILE A 45 2.07 27.98 -40.50
N THR A 46 3.07 28.67 -40.99
CA THR A 46 4.19 28.05 -41.73
C THR A 46 5.45 27.94 -40.89
N VAL A 47 6.31 26.97 -41.22
CA VAL A 47 7.66 26.83 -40.62
C VAL A 47 8.46 28.13 -40.79
N ASP A 48 8.36 28.78 -41.95
CA ASP A 48 9.07 30.03 -42.24
C ASP A 48 8.68 31.15 -41.27
N GLU A 49 7.42 31.26 -40.86
CA GLU A 49 6.99 32.28 -39.90
C GLU A 49 7.62 32.06 -38.52
N VAL A 50 7.64 30.81 -38.05
CA VAL A 50 8.28 30.44 -36.77
C VAL A 50 9.80 30.67 -36.86
N GLN A 51 10.44 30.26 -37.95
CA GLN A 51 11.87 30.47 -38.17
C GLN A 51 12.24 31.96 -38.30
N ASN A 52 11.38 32.78 -38.92
CA ASN A 52 11.57 34.22 -39.00
C ASN A 52 11.55 34.89 -37.61
N ILE A 53 10.67 34.43 -36.71
CA ILE A 53 10.66 34.87 -35.31
C ILE A 53 11.96 34.44 -34.62
N ALA A 54 12.36 33.17 -34.75
CA ALA A 54 13.60 32.67 -34.16
C ALA A 54 14.84 33.45 -34.64
N ALA A 55 14.93 33.72 -35.94
CA ALA A 55 16.00 34.51 -36.56
C ALA A 55 16.00 35.97 -36.09
N LYS A 56 14.81 36.58 -35.94
CA LYS A 56 14.65 37.97 -35.44
C LYS A 56 15.29 38.15 -34.07
N TYR A 57 15.22 37.15 -33.21
CA TYR A 57 15.78 37.15 -31.84
C TYR A 57 17.11 36.41 -31.70
N LYS A 58 17.60 35.78 -32.78
CA LYS A 58 18.83 34.97 -32.79
C LYS A 58 18.80 33.84 -31.76
N VAL A 59 17.67 33.13 -31.68
CA VAL A 59 17.45 32.01 -30.76
C VAL A 59 17.43 30.69 -31.52
N ASN A 60 17.87 29.62 -30.86
CA ASN A 60 17.74 28.25 -31.37
C ASN A 60 16.59 27.54 -30.62
N LEU A 61 15.49 27.29 -31.33
CA LEU A 61 14.30 26.62 -30.79
C LEU A 61 14.55 25.15 -30.48
N GLU A 62 15.41 24.47 -31.23
CA GLU A 62 15.74 23.04 -31.01
C GLU A 62 16.85 22.83 -29.96
N GLY A 63 17.45 23.91 -29.47
CA GLY A 63 18.55 23.85 -28.51
C GLY A 63 18.27 24.64 -27.24
N GLU A 64 18.52 25.95 -27.28
CA GLU A 64 18.40 26.83 -26.11
C GLU A 64 16.97 26.88 -25.55
N PHE A 65 15.96 26.82 -26.42
CA PHE A 65 14.55 26.99 -26.07
C PHE A 65 13.70 25.72 -26.28
N ASN A 66 14.32 24.55 -26.44
CA ASN A 66 13.58 23.31 -26.75
C ASN A 66 12.51 23.00 -25.70
N ASN A 67 12.84 23.06 -24.41
CA ASN A 67 11.86 22.85 -23.34
C ASN A 67 10.68 23.83 -23.40
N ASP A 68 10.94 25.11 -23.67
CA ASP A 68 9.88 26.13 -23.78
C ASP A 68 8.98 25.90 -25.00
N VAL A 69 9.54 25.37 -26.08
CA VAL A 69 8.79 25.01 -27.29
C VAL A 69 7.91 23.79 -27.04
N LEU A 70 8.40 22.79 -26.29
CA LEU A 70 7.62 21.63 -25.87
C LEU A 70 6.41 22.03 -25.01
N VAL A 71 6.49 23.13 -24.25
CA VAL A 71 5.35 23.63 -23.45
C VAL A 71 4.16 24.00 -24.36
N PHE A 72 4.39 24.62 -25.53
CA PHE A 72 3.29 24.91 -26.46
C PHE A 72 2.57 23.63 -26.89
N TYR A 73 3.34 22.62 -27.34
CA TYR A 73 2.77 21.34 -27.72
C TYR A 73 2.03 20.66 -26.56
N THR A 74 2.64 20.66 -25.36
CA THR A 74 2.08 20.07 -24.14
C THR A 74 0.76 20.72 -23.74
N ASP A 75 0.69 22.06 -23.78
CA ASP A 75 -0.50 22.81 -23.41
C ASP A 75 -1.63 22.56 -24.42
N TYR A 76 -1.31 22.49 -25.72
CA TYR A 76 -2.31 22.17 -26.75
C TYR A 76 -2.85 20.76 -26.57
N LEU A 77 -1.96 19.77 -26.47
CA LEU A 77 -2.36 18.37 -26.26
C LEU A 77 -3.20 18.21 -25.00
N ARG A 78 -2.84 18.89 -23.90
CA ARG A 78 -3.63 18.85 -22.66
C ARG A 78 -5.07 19.33 -22.91
N SER A 79 -5.25 20.41 -23.68
CA SER A 79 -6.60 20.90 -23.98
C SER A 79 -7.39 20.00 -24.92
N CYS A 80 -6.73 19.34 -25.88
CA CYS A 80 -7.38 18.32 -26.70
C CYS A 80 -7.80 17.10 -25.89
N LEU A 81 -7.08 16.79 -24.81
CA LEU A 81 -7.40 15.66 -23.94
C LEU A 81 -8.47 15.98 -22.88
N ASP A 82 -8.96 17.23 -22.77
CA ASP A 82 -9.94 17.64 -21.74
C ASP A 82 -11.28 16.89 -21.87
N ASP A 83 -11.71 16.57 -23.10
CA ASP A 83 -12.92 15.79 -23.37
C ASP A 83 -12.67 14.28 -23.46
N LYS A 84 -11.42 13.85 -23.20
CA LYS A 84 -10.92 12.47 -23.27
C LYS A 84 -11.02 11.83 -24.65
N TYR A 85 -11.03 12.63 -25.72
CA TYR A 85 -11.13 12.12 -27.09
C TYR A 85 -10.27 12.94 -28.06
N LEU A 86 -9.30 12.28 -28.71
CA LEU A 86 -8.51 12.93 -29.76
C LEU A 86 -9.18 12.73 -31.12
N SER A 87 -9.78 13.81 -31.64
CA SER A 87 -10.37 13.84 -32.97
C SER A 87 -9.32 13.88 -34.09
N GLU A 88 -9.72 13.50 -35.30
CA GLU A 88 -8.86 13.59 -36.49
C GLU A 88 -8.40 15.03 -36.80
N GLU A 89 -9.23 16.03 -36.46
CA GLU A 89 -8.88 17.44 -36.61
C GLU A 89 -7.76 17.84 -35.64
N GLU A 90 -7.87 17.46 -34.37
CA GLU A 90 -6.85 17.74 -33.35
C GLU A 90 -5.54 16.98 -33.63
N LEU A 91 -5.63 15.75 -34.15
CA LEU A 91 -4.45 15.00 -34.57
C LEU A 91 -3.74 15.69 -35.75
N ALA A 92 -4.49 16.26 -36.70
CA ALA A 92 -3.91 17.05 -37.78
C ALA A 92 -3.23 18.32 -37.24
N ASP A 93 -3.86 19.02 -36.30
CA ASP A 93 -3.32 20.20 -35.64
C ASP A 93 -2.06 19.89 -34.83
N LEU A 94 -2.05 18.83 -34.03
CA LEU A 94 -0.90 18.36 -33.25
C LEU A 94 0.27 17.99 -34.16
N LYS A 95 -0.01 17.28 -35.26
CA LYS A 95 1.00 16.91 -36.25
C LYS A 95 1.60 18.16 -36.92
N HIS A 96 0.77 19.15 -37.21
CA HIS A 96 1.21 20.41 -37.80
C HIS A 96 2.01 21.25 -36.80
N LEU A 97 1.53 21.35 -35.55
CA LEU A 97 2.20 22.06 -34.46
C LEU A 97 3.60 21.48 -34.20
N LYS A 98 3.71 20.16 -34.15
CA LYS A 98 5.00 19.45 -34.09
C LYS A 98 5.92 19.87 -35.25
N PHE A 99 5.40 19.88 -36.48
CA PHE A 99 6.17 20.20 -37.67
C PHE A 99 6.67 21.65 -37.69
N ILE A 100 5.82 22.63 -37.38
CA ILE A 100 6.21 24.06 -37.39
C ILE A 100 7.17 24.42 -36.25
N LEU A 101 7.10 23.69 -35.13
CA LEU A 101 7.96 23.91 -33.97
C LEU A 101 9.27 23.12 -34.01
N GLY A 102 9.42 22.18 -34.95
CA GLY A 102 10.63 21.35 -35.07
C GLY A 102 10.78 20.31 -33.95
N ILE A 103 9.66 19.85 -33.37
CA ILE A 103 9.67 18.86 -32.28
C ILE A 103 9.85 17.46 -32.86
N ASN A 104 10.68 16.63 -32.21
CA ASN A 104 10.92 15.27 -32.70
C ASN A 104 9.85 14.27 -32.23
N ASP A 105 9.71 13.13 -32.93
CA ASP A 105 8.72 12.09 -32.60
C ASP A 105 8.87 11.55 -31.18
N LYS A 106 10.11 11.36 -30.68
CA LYS A 106 10.33 10.80 -29.35
C LYS A 106 9.82 11.72 -28.24
N GLU A 107 10.02 13.03 -28.38
CA GLU A 107 9.51 14.03 -27.44
C GLU A 107 7.98 14.02 -27.42
N VAL A 108 7.35 13.97 -28.60
CA VAL A 108 5.90 13.85 -28.74
C VAL A 108 5.38 12.58 -28.07
N ASP A 109 5.99 11.43 -28.35
CA ASP A 109 5.58 10.14 -27.80
C ASP A 109 5.66 10.14 -26.27
N ILE A 110 6.71 10.74 -25.69
CA ILE A 110 6.87 10.87 -24.23
C ILE A 110 5.75 11.76 -23.65
N ILE A 111 5.54 12.95 -24.21
CA ILE A 111 4.53 13.90 -23.72
C ILE A 111 3.13 13.30 -23.85
N HIS A 112 2.82 12.66 -24.98
CA HIS A 112 1.53 12.01 -25.23
C HIS A 112 1.30 10.88 -24.26
N SER A 113 2.25 9.95 -24.15
CA SER A 113 2.13 8.79 -23.25
C SER A 113 1.99 9.24 -21.79
N GLN A 114 2.63 10.34 -21.41
CA GLN A 114 2.48 10.90 -20.06
C GLN A 114 1.07 11.48 -19.86
N LEU A 115 0.63 12.44 -20.69
CA LEU A 115 -0.65 13.12 -20.47
C LEU A 115 -1.86 12.19 -20.66
N ALA A 116 -1.89 11.44 -21.76
CA ALA A 116 -2.95 10.47 -22.01
C ALA A 116 -2.90 9.33 -21.01
N GLY A 117 -1.69 8.91 -20.59
CA GLY A 117 -1.50 7.89 -19.57
C GLY A 117 -2.00 8.31 -18.19
N GLU A 118 -1.81 9.57 -17.79
CA GLU A 118 -2.36 10.11 -16.54
C GLU A 118 -3.90 10.07 -16.52
N ILE A 119 -4.55 10.45 -17.62
CA ILE A 119 -6.02 10.39 -17.76
C ILE A 119 -6.49 8.94 -17.74
N TYR A 120 -5.83 8.06 -18.52
CA TYR A 120 -6.16 6.65 -18.57
C TYR A 120 -5.99 5.99 -17.19
N LYS A 121 -4.90 6.31 -16.47
CA LYS A 121 -4.64 5.82 -15.10
C LYS A 121 -5.80 6.15 -14.15
N VAL A 122 -6.27 7.40 -14.14
CA VAL A 122 -7.37 7.82 -13.26
C VAL A 122 -8.65 7.05 -13.57
N GLU A 123 -8.94 6.78 -14.84
CA GLU A 123 -10.15 6.03 -15.22
C GLU A 123 -10.02 4.53 -14.95
N VAL A 124 -8.84 3.95 -15.15
CA VAL A 124 -8.54 2.57 -14.75
C VAL A 124 -8.70 2.42 -13.24
N GLU A 125 -8.14 3.32 -12.44
CA GLU A 125 -8.24 3.27 -10.97
C GLU A 125 -9.68 3.32 -10.47
N LYS A 126 -10.55 4.10 -11.12
CA LYS A 126 -11.99 4.12 -10.80
C LYS A 126 -12.68 2.83 -11.21
N ALA A 127 -12.35 2.30 -12.38
CA ALA A 127 -12.97 1.09 -12.89
C ALA A 127 -12.58 -0.13 -12.05
N ILE A 128 -11.35 -0.20 -11.54
CA ILE A 128 -10.92 -1.31 -10.67
C ILE A 128 -11.26 -1.12 -9.18
N GLU A 129 -11.95 -0.04 -8.80
CA GLU A 129 -12.22 0.29 -7.39
C GLU A 129 -13.01 -0.81 -6.67
N ASP A 130 -13.91 -1.49 -7.38
CA ASP A 130 -14.72 -2.59 -6.84
C ASP A 130 -13.98 -3.95 -6.82
N GLY A 131 -12.71 -3.96 -7.24
CA GLY A 131 -11.85 -5.13 -7.29
C GLY A 131 -11.94 -5.93 -8.58
N MET A 132 -12.70 -5.49 -9.58
CA MET A 132 -12.83 -6.16 -10.87
C MET A 132 -12.87 -5.16 -12.05
N LEU A 133 -12.48 -5.63 -13.24
CA LEU A 133 -13.02 -5.04 -14.47
C LEU A 133 -13.99 -6.05 -15.03
N ASP A 134 -15.27 -5.73 -15.01
CA ASP A 134 -16.22 -6.52 -15.77
C ASP A 134 -15.98 -6.37 -17.29
N ASP A 135 -16.67 -7.18 -18.09
CA ASP A 135 -16.45 -7.18 -19.54
C ASP A 135 -16.90 -5.85 -20.19
N ASP A 136 -17.84 -5.13 -19.58
CA ASP A 136 -18.29 -3.81 -20.06
C ASP A 136 -17.22 -2.75 -19.74
N GLU A 137 -16.63 -2.80 -18.56
CA GLU A 137 -15.53 -1.92 -18.15
C GLU A 137 -14.26 -2.16 -18.99
N LYS A 138 -13.94 -3.42 -19.33
CA LYS A 138 -12.85 -3.70 -20.28
C LYS A 138 -13.10 -3.07 -21.64
N GLN A 139 -14.32 -3.16 -22.17
CA GLN A 139 -14.66 -2.52 -23.44
C GLN A 139 -14.60 -0.99 -23.35
N LEU A 140 -15.01 -0.42 -22.21
CA LEU A 140 -14.87 1.01 -21.95
C LEU A 140 -13.40 1.45 -21.90
N MET A 141 -12.53 0.65 -21.26
CA MET A 141 -11.10 0.91 -21.20
C MET A 141 -10.44 0.77 -22.57
N GLU A 142 -10.78 -0.25 -23.35
CA GLU A 142 -10.31 -0.40 -24.74
C GLU A 142 -10.75 0.78 -25.60
N LYS A 143 -12.01 1.23 -25.46
CA LYS A 143 -12.51 2.40 -26.16
C LYS A 143 -11.74 3.66 -25.74
N LEU A 144 -11.57 3.89 -24.44
CA LEU A 144 -10.84 5.05 -23.92
C LEU A 144 -9.38 5.05 -24.41
N GLN A 145 -8.71 3.89 -24.39
CA GLN A 145 -7.36 3.75 -24.93
C GLN A 145 -7.30 4.19 -26.40
N ASN A 146 -8.28 3.76 -27.21
CA ASN A 146 -8.38 4.12 -28.63
C ASN A 146 -8.72 5.59 -28.86
N ASP A 147 -9.58 6.16 -28.02
CA ASP A 147 -9.99 7.57 -28.06
C ASP A 147 -8.82 8.49 -27.68
N LEU A 148 -7.99 8.08 -26.72
CA LEU A 148 -6.77 8.79 -26.29
C LEU A 148 -5.54 8.51 -27.17
N LYS A 149 -5.64 7.59 -28.14
CA LYS A 149 -4.51 7.11 -28.97
C LYS A 149 -3.32 6.62 -28.14
N LEU A 150 -3.59 5.97 -27.01
CA LEU A 150 -2.56 5.52 -26.08
C LEU A 150 -1.92 4.21 -26.58
N PRO A 151 -0.57 4.11 -26.61
CA PRO A 151 0.11 2.87 -26.95
C PRO A 151 -0.28 1.71 -26.02
N THR A 152 -0.46 0.51 -26.58
CA THR A 152 -0.89 -0.68 -25.84
C THR A 152 0.06 -1.06 -24.71
N ASP A 153 1.36 -0.94 -24.91
CA ASP A 153 2.38 -1.21 -23.88
C ASP A 153 2.28 -0.27 -22.68
N VAL A 154 1.94 1.00 -22.93
CA VAL A 154 1.72 2.00 -21.86
C VAL A 154 0.41 1.69 -21.11
N ALA A 155 -0.66 1.37 -21.83
CA ALA A 155 -1.95 1.00 -21.22
C ALA A 155 -1.84 -0.26 -20.35
N GLU A 156 -1.17 -1.31 -20.84
CA GLU A 156 -0.91 -2.55 -20.09
C GLU A 156 -0.09 -2.28 -18.83
N LYS A 157 0.95 -1.45 -18.93
CA LYS A 157 1.79 -1.08 -17.79
C LYS A 157 1.01 -0.29 -16.74
N ILE A 158 0.14 0.64 -17.16
CA ILE A 158 -0.74 1.38 -16.26
C ILE A 158 -1.67 0.42 -15.53
N TYR A 159 -2.32 -0.48 -16.25
CA TYR A 159 -3.21 -1.49 -15.66
C TYR A 159 -2.50 -2.35 -14.60
N GLN A 160 -1.32 -2.88 -14.93
CA GLN A 160 -0.52 -3.67 -13.98
C GLN A 160 -0.12 -2.87 -12.74
N THR A 161 0.27 -1.61 -12.91
CA THR A 161 0.71 -0.73 -11.81
C THR A 161 -0.47 -0.36 -10.91
N SER A 162 -1.57 0.11 -11.49
CA SER A 162 -2.79 0.50 -10.75
C SER A 162 -3.37 -0.66 -9.95
N GLY A 163 -3.40 -1.86 -10.52
CA GLY A 163 -3.89 -3.00 -9.78
C GLY A 163 -2.93 -3.54 -8.71
N GLN A 164 -1.61 -3.43 -8.90
CA GLN A 164 -0.65 -3.67 -7.81
C GLN A 164 -0.84 -2.66 -6.66
N GLU A 165 -1.09 -1.39 -6.98
CA GLU A 165 -1.40 -0.36 -5.98
C GLU A 165 -2.70 -0.69 -5.24
N LEU A 166 -3.76 -1.11 -5.95
CA LEU A 166 -5.02 -1.56 -5.34
C LEU A 166 -4.80 -2.76 -4.39
N LEU A 167 -4.08 -3.79 -4.85
CA LEU A 167 -3.76 -4.97 -4.04
C LEU A 167 -2.98 -4.59 -2.78
N ASN A 168 -1.97 -3.72 -2.91
CA ASN A 168 -1.17 -3.27 -1.78
C ASN A 168 -2.00 -2.45 -0.79
N ASN A 169 -2.89 -1.59 -1.28
CA ASN A 169 -3.80 -0.82 -0.44
C ASN A 169 -4.78 -1.72 0.30
N PHE A 170 -5.37 -2.70 -0.40
CA PHE A 170 -6.24 -3.70 0.20
C PHE A 170 -5.50 -4.48 1.28
N MET A 171 -4.30 -4.99 0.98
CA MET A 171 -3.45 -5.68 1.94
C MET A 171 -3.14 -4.81 3.15
N ASN A 172 -2.73 -3.55 2.97
CA ASN A 172 -2.43 -2.67 4.09
C ASN A 172 -3.66 -2.40 4.98
N ASN A 173 -4.85 -2.34 4.38
CA ASN A 173 -6.10 -2.14 5.11
C ASN A 173 -6.55 -3.42 5.84
N ALA A 174 -6.60 -4.55 5.14
CA ALA A 174 -6.96 -5.86 5.72
C ALA A 174 -5.94 -6.29 6.78
N LEU A 175 -4.66 -5.93 6.64
CA LEU A 175 -3.65 -6.20 7.67
C LEU A 175 -3.64 -5.17 8.80
N SER A 176 -4.42 -4.09 8.72
CA SER A 176 -4.37 -3.01 9.72
C SER A 176 -4.91 -3.44 11.08
N ASP A 177 -5.86 -4.38 11.12
CA ASP A 177 -6.41 -4.95 12.35
C ASP A 177 -5.84 -6.34 12.67
N GLU A 178 -4.89 -6.80 11.86
CA GLU A 178 -4.28 -8.14 11.95
C GLU A 178 -5.29 -9.29 11.88
N MET A 179 -6.42 -9.09 11.20
CA MET A 179 -7.42 -10.12 10.99
C MET A 179 -7.68 -10.28 9.50
N LEU A 180 -8.06 -11.49 9.09
CA LEU A 180 -8.50 -11.71 7.72
C LEU A 180 -9.83 -12.46 7.74
N SER A 181 -10.91 -11.72 7.52
CA SER A 181 -12.24 -12.28 7.38
C SER A 181 -12.42 -13.07 6.08
N PRO A 182 -13.40 -13.99 5.99
CA PRO A 182 -13.74 -14.68 4.76
C PRO A 182 -14.13 -13.72 3.62
N GLU A 183 -14.78 -12.61 3.95
CA GLU A 183 -15.12 -11.55 3.00
C GLU A 183 -13.85 -10.89 2.44
N GLU A 184 -12.92 -10.49 3.30
CA GLU A 184 -11.65 -9.88 2.88
C GLU A 184 -10.76 -10.87 2.12
N GLU A 185 -10.73 -12.14 2.53
CA GLU A 185 -10.02 -13.20 1.81
C GLU A 185 -10.60 -13.38 0.40
N ALA A 186 -11.93 -13.38 0.27
CA ALA A 186 -12.59 -13.50 -1.03
C ALA A 186 -12.30 -12.29 -1.93
N GLU A 187 -12.30 -11.07 -1.38
CA GLU A 187 -11.93 -9.85 -2.12
C GLU A 187 -10.46 -9.87 -2.55
N LEU A 188 -9.54 -10.24 -1.65
CA LEU A 188 -8.13 -10.41 -1.96
C LEU A 188 -7.91 -11.40 -3.11
N GLN A 189 -8.60 -12.53 -3.07
CA GLN A 189 -8.53 -13.55 -4.12
C GLN A 189 -9.07 -13.05 -5.46
N LYS A 190 -10.17 -12.27 -5.46
CA LYS A 190 -10.71 -11.65 -6.68
C LYS A 190 -9.70 -10.69 -7.31
N ILE A 191 -9.16 -9.76 -6.52
CA ILE A 191 -8.16 -8.79 -6.99
C ILE A 191 -6.93 -9.51 -7.55
N ALA A 192 -6.44 -10.54 -6.84
CA ALA A 192 -5.28 -11.33 -7.26
C ALA A 192 -5.51 -12.08 -8.58
N GLN A 193 -6.69 -12.68 -8.78
CA GLN A 193 -7.04 -13.39 -10.01
C GLN A 193 -7.14 -12.42 -11.21
N ASN A 194 -7.75 -11.25 -10.99
CA ASN A 194 -8.01 -10.28 -12.05
C ASN A 194 -6.74 -9.66 -12.61
N LEU A 195 -5.71 -9.51 -11.78
CA LEU A 195 -4.47 -8.90 -12.23
C LEU A 195 -3.65 -9.76 -13.18
N ASN A 196 -4.06 -11.02 -13.41
CA ASN A 196 -3.25 -12.06 -14.06
C ASN A 196 -1.84 -12.16 -13.46
N ALA A 197 -1.67 -11.54 -12.30
CA ALA A 197 -0.49 -11.60 -11.50
C ALA A 197 -0.58 -13.00 -10.93
N GLU A 198 0.33 -13.85 -11.34
CA GLU A 198 0.94 -14.72 -10.34
C GLU A 198 1.41 -13.77 -9.23
N VAL A 199 0.52 -13.48 -8.27
CA VAL A 199 0.88 -12.76 -7.07
C VAL A 199 1.81 -13.76 -6.40
N LYS A 200 3.10 -13.60 -6.69
CA LYS A 200 4.19 -14.16 -5.93
C LYS A 200 4.20 -13.39 -4.62
N LEU A 201 3.11 -13.55 -3.87
CA LEU A 201 3.11 -13.36 -2.43
C LEU A 201 4.29 -14.20 -1.98
N ASP A 202 5.30 -13.53 -1.46
CA ASP A 202 6.42 -14.21 -0.88
C ASP A 202 5.93 -15.14 0.24
N SER A 203 6.77 -16.09 0.62
CA SER A 203 6.41 -17.07 1.65
C SER A 203 6.05 -16.42 3.00
N ALA A 204 6.60 -15.23 3.30
CA ALA A 204 6.34 -14.53 4.54
C ALA A 204 4.95 -13.90 4.56
N THR A 205 4.53 -13.29 3.45
CA THR A 205 3.21 -12.68 3.27
C THR A 205 2.12 -13.74 3.34
N ARG A 206 2.33 -14.90 2.70
CA ARG A 206 1.40 -16.03 2.80
C ARG A 206 1.27 -16.53 4.24
N ALA A 207 2.38 -16.70 4.94
CA ALA A 207 2.36 -17.13 6.34
C ALA A 207 1.62 -16.13 7.24
N ASN A 208 1.78 -14.82 7.00
CA ASN A 208 1.04 -13.79 7.72
C ASN A 208 -0.46 -13.85 7.42
N LEU A 209 -0.86 -13.97 6.15
CA LEU A 209 -2.27 -14.13 5.78
C LEU A 209 -2.91 -15.37 6.41
N ASP A 210 -2.23 -16.51 6.37
CA ASP A 210 -2.70 -17.76 7.01
C ASP A 210 -2.86 -17.58 8.53
N LYS A 211 -1.94 -16.86 9.16
CA LYS A 211 -1.99 -16.52 10.58
C LYS A 211 -3.17 -15.61 10.90
N TYR A 212 -3.41 -14.56 10.12
CA TYR A 212 -4.53 -13.63 10.35
C TYR A 212 -5.90 -14.26 10.07
N LYS A 213 -5.96 -15.20 9.14
CA LYS A 213 -7.13 -16.06 8.95
C LYS A 213 -7.40 -16.93 10.19
N LEU A 214 -6.35 -17.53 10.75
CA LEU A 214 -6.49 -18.28 12.00
C LEU A 214 -6.94 -17.37 13.16
N PHE A 215 -6.45 -16.14 13.22
CA PHE A 215 -6.88 -15.16 14.23
C PHE A 215 -8.36 -14.83 14.10
N TRP A 216 -8.85 -14.59 12.88
CA TRP A 216 -10.26 -14.38 12.62
C TRP A 216 -11.13 -15.59 12.99
N GLN A 217 -10.70 -16.81 12.65
CA GLN A 217 -11.38 -18.04 13.04
C GLN A 217 -11.42 -18.22 14.56
N ILE A 218 -10.29 -17.97 15.22
CA ILE A 218 -10.24 -18.00 16.68
C ILE A 218 -11.20 -16.97 17.24
N GLU A 219 -11.39 -15.79 16.66
CA GLU A 219 -12.35 -14.80 17.19
C GLU A 219 -13.82 -15.18 16.96
N ASN A 220 -14.18 -15.50 15.72
CA ASN A 220 -15.58 -15.58 15.29
C ASN A 220 -16.18 -16.99 15.33
N ASP A 221 -15.37 -18.03 15.26
CA ASP A 221 -15.82 -19.43 15.23
C ASP A 221 -15.54 -20.18 16.55
N GLU A 222 -15.80 -21.49 16.59
CA GLU A 222 -15.40 -22.34 17.71
C GLU A 222 -13.88 -22.58 17.69
N ILE A 223 -13.25 -22.56 18.88
CA ILE A 223 -11.81 -22.81 18.99
C ILE A 223 -11.49 -24.22 18.48
N PRO A 224 -10.57 -24.40 17.52
CA PRO A 224 -10.26 -25.72 16.97
C PRO A 224 -9.71 -26.66 18.05
N GLU A 225 -10.25 -27.88 18.09
CA GLU A 225 -9.84 -28.91 19.04
C GLU A 225 -8.62 -29.68 18.51
N LEU A 226 -7.63 -29.88 19.38
CA LEU A 226 -6.47 -30.72 19.12
C LEU A 226 -6.61 -32.06 19.86
N GLU A 227 -6.48 -33.15 19.11
CA GLU A 227 -6.36 -34.49 19.69
C GLU A 227 -4.99 -34.65 20.35
N VAL A 228 -4.98 -35.05 21.62
CA VAL A 228 -3.76 -35.18 22.43
C VAL A 228 -3.70 -36.51 23.15
N ASN A 229 -2.49 -37.05 23.31
CA ASN A 229 -2.25 -38.34 23.96
C ASN A 229 -2.33 -38.30 25.51
N ILE A 230 -2.84 -37.21 26.08
CA ILE A 230 -3.01 -37.07 27.53
C ILE A 230 -4.46 -37.37 27.92
N GLY A 231 -4.66 -38.07 29.03
CA GLY A 231 -6.00 -38.33 29.56
C GLY A 231 -6.67 -37.04 30.03
N LEU A 232 -7.62 -36.53 29.24
CA LEU A 232 -8.43 -35.36 29.59
C LEU A 232 -9.78 -35.79 30.20
N PRO A 233 -10.27 -35.10 31.25
CA PRO A 233 -11.61 -35.28 31.79
C PRO A 233 -12.72 -35.08 30.73
N ARG A 234 -13.90 -35.68 30.97
CA ARG A 234 -15.09 -35.49 30.12
C ARG A 234 -15.41 -33.98 29.98
N LYS A 235 -15.62 -33.53 28.74
CA LYS A 235 -15.87 -32.12 28.35
C LYS A 235 -14.67 -31.16 28.48
N GLU A 236 -13.46 -31.68 28.64
CA GLU A 236 -12.24 -30.88 28.55
C GLU A 236 -11.60 -31.06 27.17
N LYS A 237 -11.40 -29.94 26.47
CA LYS A 237 -10.92 -29.88 25.08
C LYS A 237 -9.55 -29.20 25.07
N CYS A 238 -8.60 -29.73 24.32
CA CYS A 238 -7.28 -29.12 24.14
C CYS A 238 -7.30 -28.23 22.90
N TYR A 239 -6.69 -27.05 23.00
CA TYR A 239 -6.66 -26.05 21.92
C TYR A 239 -5.25 -25.78 21.41
N PHE A 240 -4.23 -26.06 22.22
CA PHE A 240 -2.84 -25.83 21.84
C PHE A 240 -1.90 -26.81 22.52
N GLN A 241 -0.84 -27.21 21.81
CA GLN A 241 0.24 -28.03 22.33
C GLN A 241 1.60 -27.53 21.82
N THR A 242 2.56 -27.31 22.71
CA THR A 242 3.95 -26.99 22.33
C THR A 242 4.96 -27.48 23.35
N LYS A 243 6.23 -27.63 22.95
CA LYS A 243 7.33 -27.81 23.90
C LYS A 243 7.65 -26.46 24.53
N ALA A 244 7.80 -26.43 25.84
CA ALA A 244 8.11 -25.20 26.57
C ALA A 244 9.03 -25.48 27.75
N ASP A 245 9.75 -24.44 28.16
CA ASP A 245 10.46 -24.39 29.42
C ASP A 245 9.60 -23.62 30.43
N TRP A 246 9.52 -24.17 31.64
CA TRP A 246 8.86 -23.54 32.76
C TRP A 246 9.88 -22.78 33.60
N LEU A 247 9.77 -21.46 33.59
CA LEU A 247 10.63 -20.58 34.37
C LEU A 247 9.83 -19.92 35.50
N GLU A 248 10.50 -19.71 36.63
CA GLU A 248 9.94 -19.01 37.79
C GLU A 248 10.96 -17.98 38.28
N ASN A 249 10.47 -16.83 38.77
CA ASN A 249 11.36 -15.81 39.30
C ASN A 249 11.75 -16.12 40.76
N ALA A 250 13.00 -15.88 41.15
CA ALA A 250 13.45 -16.00 42.55
C ALA A 250 13.07 -14.79 43.40
N ILE A 251 12.83 -13.62 42.80
CA ILE A 251 12.57 -12.35 43.49
C ILE A 251 11.49 -11.60 42.68
N HIS A 252 10.52 -10.95 43.33
CA HIS A 252 9.64 -10.02 42.61
C HIS A 252 10.51 -9.02 41.84
N PRO A 253 10.37 -8.88 40.50
CA PRO A 253 11.18 -7.93 39.76
C PRO A 253 10.93 -6.53 40.33
N ASP A 254 12.01 -5.82 40.67
CA ASP A 254 11.94 -4.40 41.00
C ASP A 254 11.64 -3.68 39.68
N ILE A 255 10.36 -3.34 39.49
CA ILE A 255 9.89 -2.74 38.23
C ILE A 255 10.39 -1.30 38.22
N ASP A 256 11.45 -1.02 37.46
CA ASP A 256 11.94 0.34 37.25
C ASP A 256 10.82 1.23 36.66
N HIS A 257 10.31 2.14 37.49
CA HIS A 257 9.20 3.03 37.18
C HIS A 257 9.51 4.04 36.06
N SER A 258 10.76 4.13 35.58
CA SER A 258 11.23 5.10 34.61
C SER A 258 10.98 4.73 33.13
N THR A 259 10.62 3.47 32.84
CA THR A 259 10.35 2.97 31.46
C THR A 259 8.87 2.66 31.21
N ARG A 260 7.95 3.46 31.74
CA ARG A 260 6.54 3.37 31.35
C ARG A 260 6.32 3.86 29.92
N SER A 261 6.32 2.90 29.00
CA SER A 261 5.36 2.78 27.89
C SER A 261 5.24 1.30 27.48
N GLY A 262 4.01 0.80 27.44
CA GLY A 262 3.62 -0.52 26.90
C GLY A 262 2.74 -1.36 27.84
N LEU A 263 1.41 -1.28 27.63
CA LEU A 263 0.21 -1.95 28.21
C LEU A 263 0.28 -2.88 29.45
N ARG A 264 -0.74 -2.71 30.33
CA ARG A 264 -1.19 -3.60 31.40
C ARG A 264 -2.59 -4.10 31.03
N ILE A 265 -2.82 -5.42 30.91
CA ILE A 265 -4.12 -5.99 30.51
C ILE A 265 -4.90 -6.38 31.77
N LYS A 266 -5.75 -5.45 32.24
CA LYS A 266 -6.79 -5.80 33.22
C LYS A 266 -7.88 -6.60 32.52
N ILE A 267 -8.17 -7.80 33.01
CA ILE A 267 -9.22 -8.66 32.47
C ILE A 267 -10.59 -7.99 32.71
N ALA A 268 -11.12 -7.29 31.70
CA ALA A 268 -12.48 -6.76 31.64
C ALA A 268 -13.15 -7.22 30.33
N LYS A 269 -14.39 -7.72 30.42
CA LYS A 269 -15.12 -8.36 29.30
C LYS A 269 -15.18 -7.44 28.08
N GLY A 270 -14.44 -7.75 27.01
CA GLY A 270 -14.67 -7.22 25.66
C GLY A 270 -13.48 -6.62 24.88
N ASP A 271 -12.30 -6.45 25.49
CA ASP A 271 -11.21 -5.66 24.89
C ASP A 271 -9.84 -6.38 24.76
N TYR A 272 -9.79 -7.72 24.86
CA TYR A 272 -8.55 -8.39 25.30
C TYR A 272 -7.42 -8.58 24.26
N TRP A 273 -7.58 -8.22 22.99
CA TRP A 273 -6.59 -8.59 21.95
C TRP A 273 -6.33 -7.53 20.88
N ARG A 274 -7.18 -6.49 20.75
CA ARG A 274 -7.00 -5.41 19.75
C ARG A 274 -5.71 -4.59 19.91
N ASN A 275 -4.98 -4.78 21.00
CA ASN A 275 -3.71 -4.09 21.32
C ASN A 275 -2.53 -5.06 21.54
N ILE A 276 -2.59 -6.30 21.03
CA ILE A 276 -1.40 -7.18 20.98
C ILE A 276 -0.26 -6.49 20.19
N HIS A 277 -0.62 -5.54 19.32
CA HIS A 277 0.28 -4.62 18.67
C HIS A 277 0.67 -3.40 19.53
N LYS A 278 1.73 -3.56 20.33
CA LYS A 278 2.88 -2.63 20.39
C LYS A 278 3.87 -3.08 21.48
N GLN A 279 5.03 -3.55 21.00
CA GLN A 279 6.26 -3.90 21.72
C GLN A 279 6.37 -5.37 22.14
N GLU A 280 6.63 -6.21 21.15
CA GLU A 280 7.40 -7.42 21.34
C GLU A 280 8.74 -7.08 22.03
N LYS A 281 8.85 -7.40 23.32
CA LYS A 281 10.11 -7.26 24.08
C LYS A 281 10.82 -8.61 24.12
N THR A 282 12.15 -8.58 24.05
CA THR A 282 12.97 -9.76 24.39
C THR A 282 13.19 -9.75 25.89
N LEU A 283 12.81 -10.82 26.58
CA LEU A 283 13.17 -10.99 27.99
C LEU A 283 14.67 -11.27 28.11
N HIS A 284 15.36 -10.54 28.97
CA HIS A 284 16.74 -10.83 29.32
C HIS A 284 16.80 -12.10 30.19
N GLU A 285 17.53 -13.13 29.75
CA GLU A 285 17.66 -14.43 30.43
C GLU A 285 18.17 -14.35 31.88
N LYS A 286 18.81 -13.25 32.29
CA LYS A 286 19.51 -13.14 33.57
C LYS A 286 18.61 -13.10 34.81
N GLU A 287 17.28 -12.98 34.66
CA GLU A 287 16.34 -12.81 35.77
C GLU A 287 15.43 -14.02 36.05
N TRP A 288 15.55 -15.11 35.29
CA TRP A 288 14.62 -16.25 35.38
C TRP A 288 15.32 -17.55 35.77
N ASN A 289 14.77 -18.25 36.76
CA ASN A 289 15.25 -19.59 37.10
C ASN A 289 14.53 -20.62 36.25
N HIS A 290 15.31 -21.35 35.45
CA HIS A 290 14.80 -22.47 34.69
C HIS A 290 14.44 -23.62 35.64
N ILE A 291 13.16 -23.92 35.78
CA ILE A 291 12.68 -24.95 36.72
C ILE A 291 12.66 -26.31 36.02
N ASP A 292 12.01 -26.39 34.86
CA ASP A 292 11.76 -27.65 34.18
C ASP A 292 11.51 -27.42 32.68
N ASN A 293 11.66 -28.48 31.89
CA ASN A 293 11.30 -28.47 30.47
C ASN A 293 10.30 -29.59 30.20
N GLY A 294 9.42 -29.40 29.22
CA GLY A 294 8.36 -30.37 28.99
C GLY A 294 7.37 -29.98 27.92
N GLN A 295 6.21 -30.63 27.98
CA GLN A 295 5.12 -30.43 27.04
C GLN A 295 4.03 -29.56 27.68
N LEU A 296 3.72 -28.43 27.06
CA LEU A 296 2.67 -27.51 27.45
C LEU A 296 1.40 -27.79 26.64
N TYR A 297 0.26 -27.75 27.32
CA TYR A 297 -1.06 -27.89 26.75
C TYR A 297 -1.97 -26.77 27.26
N LEU A 298 -2.72 -26.15 26.37
CA LEU A 298 -3.83 -25.24 26.72
C LEU A 298 -5.15 -25.97 26.51
N THR A 299 -6.02 -25.94 27.51
CA THR A 299 -7.40 -26.46 27.42
C THR A 299 -8.41 -25.36 27.68
N ASN A 300 -9.69 -25.67 27.47
CA ASN A 300 -10.80 -24.78 27.85
C ASN A 300 -10.93 -24.50 29.36
N LYS A 301 -10.09 -25.10 30.22
CA LYS A 301 -10.18 -24.95 31.68
C LYS A 301 -8.84 -24.66 32.35
N LYS A 302 -7.73 -25.13 31.77
CA LYS A 302 -6.41 -25.02 32.40
C LYS A 302 -5.27 -25.05 31.39
N ILE A 303 -4.14 -24.52 31.84
CA ILE A 303 -2.83 -24.80 31.26
C ILE A 303 -2.26 -26.00 32.00
N ILE A 304 -1.83 -27.01 31.25
CA ILE A 304 -1.20 -28.23 31.77
C ILE A 304 0.24 -28.25 31.26
N PHE A 305 1.20 -28.31 32.16
CA PHE A 305 2.59 -28.51 31.84
C PHE A 305 3.02 -29.89 32.32
N LYS A 306 3.44 -30.74 31.40
CA LYS A 306 3.99 -32.08 31.64
C LYS A 306 5.50 -32.00 31.59
N GLY A 307 6.12 -31.73 32.74
CA GLY A 307 7.56 -31.52 32.88
C GLY A 307 8.34 -32.79 33.17
N ALA A 308 9.65 -32.77 32.89
CA ALA A 308 10.55 -33.89 33.19
C ALA A 308 10.72 -34.11 34.72
N LYS A 309 10.63 -33.04 35.51
CA LYS A 309 10.73 -33.09 36.99
C LYS A 309 9.36 -33.16 37.66
N GLY A 310 8.28 -32.82 36.96
CA GLY A 310 6.92 -33.01 37.43
C GLY A 310 5.88 -32.20 36.67
N ASP A 311 4.62 -32.54 36.90
CA ASP A 311 3.49 -31.86 36.26
C ASP A 311 3.11 -30.58 37.01
N LYS A 312 2.77 -29.53 36.27
CA LYS A 312 2.22 -28.28 36.79
C LYS A 312 0.89 -27.96 36.10
N ILE A 313 -0.06 -27.41 36.87
CA ILE A 313 -1.40 -27.06 36.38
C ILE A 313 -1.74 -25.64 36.81
N ILE A 314 -2.23 -24.83 35.88
CA ILE A 314 -2.79 -23.49 36.14
C ILE A 314 -4.25 -23.50 35.66
N LEU A 315 -5.20 -23.29 36.56
CA LEU A 315 -6.60 -23.10 36.16
C LEU A 315 -6.76 -21.72 35.51
N LEU A 316 -7.45 -21.65 34.38
CA LEU A 316 -7.60 -20.41 33.64
C LEU A 316 -8.33 -19.32 34.44
N ASN A 317 -9.32 -19.71 35.26
CA ASN A 317 -10.05 -18.78 36.12
C ASN A 317 -9.21 -18.18 37.26
N ARG A 318 -7.95 -18.60 37.43
CA ARG A 318 -7.00 -18.05 38.42
C ARG A 318 -5.94 -17.15 37.79
N ILE A 319 -5.98 -16.97 36.47
CA ILE A 319 -5.08 -16.07 35.75
C ILE A 319 -5.71 -14.67 35.84
N THR A 320 -4.98 -13.73 36.42
CA THR A 320 -5.45 -12.35 36.62
C THR A 320 -4.99 -11.43 35.50
N GLU A 321 -3.82 -11.71 34.94
CA GLU A 321 -3.18 -10.92 33.89
C GLU A 321 -2.14 -11.82 33.18
N PHE A 322 -1.86 -11.56 31.90
CA PHE A 322 -0.75 -12.21 31.20
C PHE A 322 -0.09 -11.22 30.23
N GLU A 323 1.21 -11.42 29.99
CA GLU A 323 2.01 -10.61 29.09
C GLU A 323 2.69 -11.51 28.05
N VAL A 324 2.68 -11.09 26.79
CA VAL A 324 3.20 -11.86 25.65
C VAL A 324 4.56 -11.32 25.23
N TYR A 325 5.51 -12.22 25.04
CA TYR A 325 6.87 -11.95 24.60
C TYR A 325 7.21 -12.84 23.39
N ILE A 326 8.20 -12.46 22.59
CA ILE A 326 8.64 -13.24 21.41
C ILE A 326 8.98 -14.68 21.82
N ASN A 327 9.60 -14.84 22.99
CA ASN A 327 10.09 -16.12 23.49
C ASN A 327 9.16 -16.77 24.52
N GLY A 328 7.93 -16.28 24.73
CA GLY A 328 7.04 -16.92 25.68
C GLY A 328 5.99 -16.00 26.28
N ILE A 329 5.33 -16.49 27.32
CA ILE A 329 4.23 -15.77 27.98
C ILE A 329 4.43 -15.76 29.49
N PHE A 330 4.36 -14.58 30.07
CA PHE A 330 4.33 -14.39 31.51
C PHE A 330 2.87 -14.47 32.00
N LEU A 331 2.64 -15.24 33.07
CA LEU A 331 1.32 -15.41 33.66
C LEU A 331 1.29 -14.88 35.09
N GLU A 332 0.45 -13.88 35.35
CA GLU A 332 0.10 -13.46 36.70
C GLU A 332 -1.09 -14.27 37.23
N LYS A 333 -0.93 -14.84 38.42
CA LYS A 333 -1.96 -15.64 39.08
C LYS A 333 -2.41 -14.96 40.37
N GLU A 334 -3.65 -15.23 40.76
CA GLU A 334 -4.19 -14.75 42.06
C GLU A 334 -3.32 -15.16 43.26
N LYS A 335 -2.71 -16.35 43.21
CA LYS A 335 -1.89 -16.92 44.28
C LYS A 335 -0.75 -17.78 43.73
N GLY A 336 0.36 -17.78 44.45
CA GLY A 336 1.54 -18.59 44.16
C GLY A 336 2.57 -17.88 43.28
N ILE A 337 3.60 -18.60 42.86
CA ILE A 337 4.69 -18.05 42.04
C ILE A 337 4.23 -17.90 40.60
N ASN A 338 4.41 -16.72 40.02
CA ASN A 338 4.05 -16.40 38.63
C ASN A 338 5.08 -17.02 37.67
N PRO A 339 4.65 -17.91 36.76
CA PRO A 339 5.56 -18.55 35.83
C PRO A 339 5.73 -17.73 34.56
N PHE A 340 6.88 -17.92 33.93
CA PHE A 340 7.10 -17.59 32.53
C PHE A 340 7.16 -18.89 31.73
N LEU A 341 6.27 -19.02 30.74
CA LEU A 341 6.20 -20.15 29.82
C LEU A 341 7.04 -19.81 28.60
N ASN A 342 8.27 -20.32 28.54
CA ASN A 342 9.21 -20.00 27.46
C ASN A 342 9.06 -20.99 26.30
N PHE A 343 8.66 -20.48 25.14
CA PHE A 343 8.57 -21.21 23.88
C PHE A 343 8.62 -20.20 22.73
N GLY A 344 9.31 -20.53 21.65
CA GLY A 344 9.60 -19.55 20.59
C GLY A 344 8.67 -19.57 19.37
N ALA A 345 7.83 -20.59 19.20
CA ALA A 345 6.93 -20.69 18.06
C ALA A 345 5.47 -20.51 18.51
N ASN A 346 4.71 -19.71 17.75
CA ASN A 346 3.26 -19.54 17.92
C ASN A 346 2.84 -18.97 19.29
N THR A 347 3.65 -18.09 19.88
CA THR A 347 3.35 -17.40 21.16
C THR A 347 2.11 -16.52 21.07
N ASP A 348 1.98 -15.83 19.96
CA ASP A 348 0.81 -15.08 19.52
C ASP A 348 -0.47 -15.93 19.41
N ILE A 349 -0.41 -17.09 18.73
CA ILE A 349 -1.54 -18.02 18.62
C ILE A 349 -1.93 -18.54 20.00
N PHE A 350 -0.95 -18.93 20.84
CA PHE A 350 -1.25 -19.35 22.21
C PHE A 350 -1.95 -18.24 23.00
N ALA A 351 -1.46 -17.00 22.90
CA ALA A 351 -2.03 -15.87 23.60
C ALA A 351 -3.49 -15.61 23.20
N MET A 352 -3.80 -15.70 21.90
CA MET A 352 -5.16 -15.56 21.41
C MET A 352 -6.08 -16.67 21.92
N LEU A 353 -5.62 -17.93 21.82
CA LEU A 353 -6.37 -19.08 22.34
C LEU A 353 -6.59 -18.98 23.85
N LEU A 354 -5.59 -18.52 24.61
CA LEU A 354 -5.67 -18.32 26.05
C LEU A 354 -6.69 -17.22 26.38
N GLY A 355 -6.61 -16.08 25.70
CA GLY A 355 -7.54 -14.95 25.88
C GLY A 355 -8.99 -15.35 25.63
N LYS A 356 -9.26 -16.03 24.50
CA LYS A 356 -10.61 -16.52 24.19
C LYS A 356 -11.08 -17.61 25.15
N ALA A 357 -10.21 -18.55 25.52
CA ALA A 357 -10.56 -19.58 26.50
C ALA A 357 -10.91 -18.98 27.86
N ILE A 358 -10.24 -17.90 28.28
CA ILE A 358 -10.56 -17.15 29.51
C ILE A 358 -11.88 -16.39 29.37
N SER A 359 -12.13 -15.74 28.23
CA SER A 359 -13.37 -14.96 28.03
C SER A 359 -14.63 -15.82 27.99
N GLN A 360 -14.49 -17.10 27.62
CA GLN A 360 -15.54 -18.12 27.64
C GLN A 360 -15.75 -18.78 29.01
N LEU A 361 -14.97 -18.41 30.04
CA LEU A 361 -15.23 -18.87 31.41
C LEU A 361 -16.41 -18.06 31.97
N ASP A 362 -17.44 -18.77 32.42
CA ASP A 362 -18.65 -18.21 33.03
C ASP A 362 -18.37 -17.25 34.19
#